data_AF-A0A940Q041-F1
#
_entry.id   AF-A0A940Q041-F1
#
_cell.length_a   1.000
_cell.length_b   1.000
_cell.length_c   1.000
_cell.angle_alpha   90.00
_cell.angle_beta   90.00
_cell.angle_gamma   90.00
#
_symmetry.space_group_name_H-M   'P 1'
#
loop_
_entity.id
_entity.type
_entity.pdbx_description
1 polymer ?
#
loop_
_entity_poly.entity_id
_entity_poly.type
_entity_poly.pdbx_seq_one_letter_code
_entity_poly.pdbx_strand_id
1 'polypeptide(L)'
;MKYSREQVKAMTQDEYESAICKELNDAGFRQEFHGEQLEYHPDESTFGGAIVFDPDAVAHLKRVGLLDNGKCPMCSVREDDLMYKLQNQHSGVIYHVCKSCYKQYARQEQEKRAKGCCLIVVVIIALVIWGVIKLVS
;
A
#
# COMPACT_ATOMS: atom_id res chain seq x y z
N MET A 1 -1.55 14.76 -18.90
CA MET A 1 -0.76 14.53 -17.66
C MET A 1 0.14 15.73 -17.45
N LYS A 2 0.35 16.12 -16.19
CA LYS A 2 1.24 17.20 -15.76
C LYS A 2 2.70 16.76 -15.77
N TYR A 3 2.96 15.51 -15.41
CA TYR A 3 4.29 14.90 -15.36
C TYR A 3 4.48 13.94 -16.53
N SER A 4 5.57 14.11 -17.30
CA SER A 4 5.99 13.17 -18.33
C SER A 4 6.65 11.94 -17.71
N ARG A 5 6.70 10.84 -18.47
CA ARG A 5 7.35 9.61 -18.03
C ARG A 5 8.83 9.83 -17.73
N GLU A 6 9.51 10.60 -18.56
CA GLU A 6 10.93 10.92 -18.45
C GLU A 6 11.20 11.78 -17.21
N GLN A 7 10.32 12.74 -16.92
CA GLN A 7 10.39 13.55 -15.70
C GLN A 7 10.24 12.68 -14.46
N VAL A 8 9.23 11.82 -14.41
CA VAL A 8 9.01 10.93 -13.26
C VAL A 8 10.18 9.95 -13.09
N LYS A 9 10.69 9.37 -14.18
CA LYS A 9 11.89 8.52 -14.12
C LYS A 9 13.07 9.28 -13.53
N ALA A 10 13.29 10.53 -13.94
CA ALA A 10 14.44 11.33 -13.52
C ALA A 10 14.45 11.67 -12.03
N MET A 11 13.26 11.79 -11.39
CA MET A 11 13.14 12.16 -9.98
C MET A 11 13.95 11.25 -9.05
N THR A 12 14.46 11.81 -7.97
CA THR A 12 14.92 11.04 -6.80
C THR A 12 13.73 10.41 -6.07
N GLN A 13 13.98 9.70 -4.97
CA GLN A 13 12.88 9.23 -4.12
C GLN A 13 12.19 10.42 -3.45
N ASP A 14 12.96 11.29 -2.80
CA ASP A 14 12.45 12.46 -2.09
C ASP A 14 11.68 13.42 -3.00
N GLU A 15 12.16 13.66 -4.22
CA GLU A 15 11.46 14.50 -5.20
C GLU A 15 10.12 13.90 -5.63
N TYR A 16 10.09 12.57 -5.81
CA TYR A 16 8.89 11.87 -6.23
C TYR A 16 7.84 11.85 -5.11
N GLU A 17 8.25 11.57 -3.88
CA GLU A 17 7.39 11.62 -2.70
C GLU A 17 6.87 13.04 -2.47
N SER A 18 7.75 14.05 -2.50
CA SER A 18 7.37 15.46 -2.37
C SER A 18 6.36 15.89 -3.44
N ALA A 19 6.53 15.45 -4.68
CA ALA A 19 5.59 15.74 -5.77
C ALA A 19 4.23 15.10 -5.51
N ILE A 20 4.17 13.87 -5.02
CA ILE A 20 2.91 13.21 -4.65
C ILE A 20 2.20 13.99 -3.54
N CYS A 21 2.91 14.32 -2.45
CA CYS A 21 2.34 15.07 -1.34
C CYS A 21 1.76 16.40 -1.80
N LYS A 22 2.56 17.13 -2.60
CA LYS A 22 2.16 18.44 -3.13
C LYS A 22 0.92 18.36 -4.00
N GLU A 23 0.87 17.45 -4.99
CA GLU A 23 -0.30 17.33 -5.87
C GLU A 23 -1.57 16.99 -5.08
N LEU A 24 -1.46 16.10 -4.11
CA LEU A 24 -2.61 15.71 -3.30
C LEU A 24 -3.08 16.85 -2.39
N ASN A 25 -2.14 17.56 -1.76
CA ASN A 25 -2.45 18.71 -0.91
C ASN A 25 -3.06 19.87 -1.71
N ASP A 26 -2.52 20.16 -2.90
CA ASP A 26 -3.03 21.20 -3.82
C ASP A 26 -4.43 20.84 -4.35
N ALA A 27 -4.70 19.54 -4.54
CA ALA A 27 -6.03 19.04 -4.94
C ALA A 27 -7.04 18.96 -3.78
N GLY A 28 -6.64 19.32 -2.55
CA GLY A 28 -7.50 19.37 -1.38
C GLY A 28 -7.75 18.01 -0.72
N PHE A 29 -6.99 16.97 -1.08
CA PHE A 29 -7.01 15.72 -0.33
C PHE A 29 -6.45 15.98 1.06
N ARG A 30 -7.22 15.61 2.09
CA ARG A 30 -6.86 15.71 3.49
C ARG A 30 -7.09 14.35 4.12
N GLN A 31 -6.04 13.74 4.65
CA GLN A 31 -6.15 12.48 5.37
C GLN A 31 -5.31 12.56 6.65
N GLU A 32 -5.94 12.32 7.79
CA GLU A 32 -5.19 12.19 9.04
C GLU A 32 -4.31 10.94 8.94
N PHE A 33 -2.99 11.11 9.09
CA PHE A 33 -2.05 10.00 9.12
C PHE A 33 -2.21 9.27 10.45
N HIS A 34 -2.71 8.03 10.42
CA HIS A 34 -2.85 7.16 11.60
C HIS A 34 -1.86 5.97 11.58
N GLY A 35 -0.67 6.13 11.00
CA GLY A 35 0.35 5.09 10.93
C GLY A 35 1.34 5.11 12.10
N GLU A 36 1.85 3.94 12.51
CA GLU A 36 3.07 3.85 13.32
C GLU A 36 4.26 4.35 12.48
N GLN A 37 5.02 5.28 13.04
CA GLN A 37 6.16 5.95 12.40
C GLN A 37 7.19 4.92 11.88
N LEU A 38 7.32 4.79 10.56
CA LEU A 38 8.65 4.59 9.95
C LEU A 38 9.39 5.91 10.16
N GLU A 39 10.67 5.89 10.57
CA GLU A 39 11.51 7.05 10.95
C GLU A 39 11.66 8.12 9.85
N TYR A 40 10.58 8.80 9.51
CA TYR A 40 10.47 9.88 8.54
C TYR A 40 9.39 10.82 9.07
N HIS A 41 9.77 12.06 9.40
CA HIS A 41 8.83 13.11 9.79
C HIS A 41 8.55 13.94 8.53
N PRO A 42 7.49 13.64 7.76
CA PRO A 42 7.09 14.50 6.66
C PRO A 42 6.59 15.81 7.26
N ASP A 43 7.30 16.89 6.96
CA ASP A 43 6.79 18.22 7.17
C ASP A 43 5.65 18.50 6.18
N GLU A 44 4.60 19.08 6.72
CA GLU A 44 3.33 19.44 6.08
C GLU A 44 2.35 18.28 5.85
N SER A 45 1.22 18.42 6.56
CA SER A 45 0.04 17.56 6.57
C SER A 45 -0.19 16.79 5.26
N THR A 46 -0.34 15.47 5.43
CA THR A 46 -0.78 14.47 4.45
C THR A 46 0.33 13.93 3.55
N PHE A 47 0.51 12.60 3.61
CA PHE A 47 1.26 11.73 2.69
C PHE A 47 2.72 11.37 3.04
N GLY A 48 2.95 10.89 4.26
CA GLY A 48 4.17 10.16 4.61
C GLY A 48 4.14 8.68 4.21
N GLY A 49 4.94 8.28 3.22
CA GLY A 49 5.51 6.93 3.14
C GLY A 49 4.60 5.72 2.83
N ALA A 50 3.29 5.90 2.65
CA ALA A 50 2.39 4.81 2.28
C ALA A 50 1.44 5.25 1.17
N ILE A 51 1.37 4.44 0.10
CA ILE A 51 0.40 4.62 -0.99
C ILE A 51 -0.99 4.80 -0.39
N VAL A 52 -1.60 5.92 -0.75
CA VAL A 52 -2.96 6.27 -0.35
C VAL A 52 -3.91 5.22 -0.88
N PHE A 53 -4.68 4.60 0.01
CA PHE A 53 -5.74 3.69 -0.39
C PHE A 53 -7.08 4.41 -0.63
N ASP A 54 -7.04 5.71 -0.90
CA ASP A 54 -8.16 6.53 -1.33
C ASP A 54 -8.29 6.43 -2.88
N PRO A 55 -9.44 5.97 -3.41
CA PRO A 55 -9.64 5.85 -4.85
C PRO A 55 -9.53 7.15 -5.64
N ASP A 56 -10.01 8.26 -5.09
CA ASP A 56 -10.01 9.55 -5.76
C ASP A 56 -8.60 10.15 -5.78
N ALA A 57 -7.84 9.98 -4.69
CA ALA A 57 -6.43 10.37 -4.62
C ALA A 57 -5.59 9.60 -5.65
N VAL A 58 -5.76 8.28 -5.73
CA VAL A 58 -5.04 7.46 -6.72
C VAL A 58 -5.46 7.81 -8.15
N ALA A 59 -6.76 8.01 -8.41
CA ALA A 59 -7.23 8.45 -9.71
C ALA A 59 -6.65 9.81 -10.10
N HIS A 60 -6.54 10.74 -9.15
CA HIS A 60 -5.90 12.03 -9.36
C HIS A 60 -4.41 11.86 -9.72
N LEU A 61 -3.65 11.10 -8.93
CA LEU A 61 -2.22 10.88 -9.17
C LEU A 61 -1.93 10.21 -10.52
N LYS A 62 -2.78 9.28 -10.97
CA LYS A 62 -2.68 8.70 -12.32
C LYS A 62 -2.96 9.74 -13.40
N ARG A 63 -3.96 10.60 -13.20
CA ARG A 63 -4.34 11.65 -14.15
C ARG A 63 -3.26 12.71 -14.32
N VAL A 64 -2.61 13.12 -13.23
CA VAL A 64 -1.48 14.06 -13.28
C VAL A 64 -0.20 13.38 -13.75
N GLY A 65 -0.12 12.05 -13.64
CA GLY A 65 0.96 11.25 -14.21
C GLY A 65 2.09 10.91 -13.23
N LEU A 66 1.82 10.94 -11.93
CA LEU A 66 2.78 10.50 -10.90
C LEU A 66 2.69 9.00 -10.64
N LEU A 67 1.52 8.38 -10.83
CA LEU A 67 1.36 6.92 -10.77
C LEU A 67 1.32 6.29 -12.16
N ASP A 68 1.67 5.00 -12.22
CA ASP A 68 1.69 4.20 -13.45
C ASP A 68 2.54 4.81 -14.59
N ASN A 69 3.57 5.60 -14.23
CA ASN A 69 4.33 6.42 -15.18
C ASN A 69 5.86 6.32 -15.01
N GLY A 70 6.39 5.10 -14.88
CA GLY A 70 7.84 4.84 -14.96
C GLY A 70 8.59 4.77 -13.63
N LYS A 71 7.92 4.95 -12.49
CA LYS A 71 8.46 4.66 -11.15
C LYS A 71 7.50 3.84 -10.30
N CYS A 72 8.06 2.89 -9.56
CA CYS A 72 7.31 2.11 -8.58
C CYS A 72 6.90 2.99 -7.39
N PRO A 73 5.61 3.09 -7.05
CA PRO A 73 5.15 3.93 -5.94
C PRO A 73 5.51 3.39 -4.54
N MET A 74 6.04 2.16 -4.45
CA MET A 74 6.44 1.55 -3.17
C MET A 74 7.94 1.66 -2.88
N CYS A 75 8.78 1.79 -3.91
CA CYS A 75 10.25 1.76 -3.74
C CYS A 75 10.99 2.72 -4.67
N SER A 76 10.27 3.53 -5.44
CA SER A 76 10.81 4.55 -6.34
C SER A 76 11.78 4.05 -7.42
N VAL A 77 11.95 2.73 -7.55
CA VAL A 77 12.76 2.08 -8.59
C VAL A 77 12.13 2.34 -9.95
N ARG A 78 12.99 2.67 -10.92
CA ARG A 78 12.64 2.85 -12.32
C ARG A 78 12.32 1.48 -12.92
N GLU A 79 11.13 1.32 -13.47
CA GLU A 79 10.82 0.20 -14.35
C GLU A 79 10.23 0.73 -15.66
N ASP A 80 10.77 0.20 -16.76
CA ASP A 80 10.32 0.54 -18.12
C ASP A 80 8.94 0.00 -18.45
N ASP A 81 8.37 -0.85 -17.59
CA ASP A 81 6.96 -1.19 -17.58
C ASP A 81 6.56 -1.63 -16.17
N LEU A 82 5.75 -0.81 -15.49
CA LEU A 82 5.11 -1.21 -14.22
C LEU A 82 3.99 -2.19 -14.57
N MET A 83 4.32 -3.48 -14.59
CA MET A 83 3.40 -4.52 -15.10
C MET A 83 2.58 -5.20 -14.01
N TYR A 84 2.99 -5.09 -12.75
CA TYR A 84 2.39 -5.87 -11.68
C TYR A 84 1.29 -5.08 -10.98
N LYS A 85 0.05 -5.49 -11.23
CA LYS A 85 -1.15 -4.89 -10.64
C LYS A 85 -1.27 -5.30 -9.16
N LEU A 86 -1.33 -4.33 -8.27
CA LEU A 86 -1.81 -4.50 -6.91
C LEU A 86 -3.20 -3.90 -6.77
N GLN A 87 -4.06 -4.59 -6.05
CA GLN A 87 -5.40 -4.12 -5.69
C GLN A 87 -5.56 -4.14 -4.19
N ASN A 88 -5.92 -3.01 -3.60
CA ASN A 88 -6.35 -2.98 -2.21
C ASN A 88 -7.74 -3.63 -2.11
N GLN A 89 -7.88 -4.67 -1.27
CA GLN A 89 -9.13 -5.42 -1.13
C GLN A 89 -10.26 -4.64 -0.47
N HIS A 90 -9.94 -3.62 0.35
CA HIS A 90 -10.93 -2.82 1.08
C HIS A 90 -11.43 -1.63 0.25
N SER A 91 -10.52 -0.88 -0.37
CA SER A 91 -10.88 0.31 -1.14
C SER A 91 -11.06 0.04 -2.64
N GLY A 92 -10.70 -1.14 -3.12
CA GLY A 92 -10.76 -1.50 -4.54
C GLY A 92 -9.71 -0.80 -5.41
N VAL A 93 -8.87 0.05 -4.83
CA VAL A 93 -7.84 0.84 -5.51
C VAL A 93 -6.83 -0.04 -6.20
N ILE A 94 -6.51 0.31 -7.44
CA ILE A 94 -5.57 -0.42 -8.29
C ILE A 94 -4.39 0.49 -8.67
N TYR A 95 -3.17 -0.01 -8.52
CA TYR A 95 -1.95 0.64 -9.01
C TYR A 95 -0.92 -0.41 -9.44
N HIS A 96 0.05 0.01 -10.26
CA HIS A 96 1.11 -0.87 -10.73
C HIS A 96 2.40 -0.68 -9.95
N VAL A 97 3.08 -1.78 -9.67
CA VAL A 97 4.35 -1.82 -8.94
C VAL A 97 5.41 -2.62 -9.68
N CYS A 98 6.64 -2.53 -9.19
CA CYS A 98 7.74 -3.34 -9.69
C CYS A 98 7.62 -4.81 -9.30
N LYS A 99 8.32 -5.68 -10.04
CA LYS A 99 8.32 -7.13 -9.80
C LYS A 99 8.71 -7.48 -8.36
N SER A 100 9.70 -6.77 -7.82
CA SER A 100 10.22 -7.02 -6.48
C SER A 100 9.19 -6.69 -5.40
N CYS A 101 8.56 -5.52 -5.48
CA CYS A 101 7.49 -5.13 -4.54
C CYS A 101 6.28 -6.04 -4.66
N TYR A 102 5.90 -6.46 -5.87
CA TYR A 102 4.82 -7.43 -6.05
C TYR A 102 5.11 -8.76 -5.35
N LYS A 103 6.32 -9.32 -5.53
CA LYS A 103 6.72 -10.57 -4.87
C LYS A 103 6.74 -10.44 -3.35
N GLN A 104 7.25 -9.33 -2.83
CA GLN A 104 7.29 -9.05 -1.40
C GLN A 104 5.86 -8.97 -0.82
N TYR A 105 4.97 -8.24 -1.48
CA TYR A 105 3.56 -8.15 -1.08
C TYR A 105 2.88 -9.53 -1.11
N ALA A 106 3.05 -10.30 -2.19
CA ALA A 106 2.45 -11.62 -2.33
C ALA A 106 2.91 -12.58 -1.22
N ARG A 107 4.19 -12.53 -0.84
CA ARG A 107 4.73 -13.32 0.27
C ARG A 107 4.11 -12.92 1.61
N GLN A 108 4.00 -11.62 1.89
CA GLN A 108 3.36 -11.14 3.12
C GLN A 108 1.89 -11.54 3.21
N GLU A 109 1.14 -11.48 2.10
CA GLU A 109 -0.25 -11.95 2.04
C GLU A 109 -0.37 -13.45 2.33
N GLN A 110 0.54 -14.28 1.78
CA GLN A 110 0.58 -15.70 2.08
C GLN A 110 0.88 -15.98 3.56
N GLU A 111 1.83 -15.26 4.15
CA GLU A 111 2.17 -15.39 5.57
C GLU A 111 1.02 -14.97 6.49
N LYS A 112 0.28 -13.90 6.16
CA LYS A 112 -0.93 -13.48 6.89
C LYS A 112 -2.02 -14.55 6.85
N ARG A 113 -2.28 -15.13 5.68
CA ARG A 113 -3.28 -16.22 5.51
C ARG A 113 -2.89 -17.48 6.26
N ALA A 114 -1.60 -17.84 6.24
CA ALA A 114 -1.10 -19.00 6.98
C ALA A 114 -1.29 -18.85 8.50
N LYS A 115 -1.00 -17.66 9.05
CA LYS A 115 -1.20 -17.36 10.48
C LYS A 115 -2.68 -17.34 10.88
N GLY A 116 -3.55 -16.80 10.03
CA GLY A 116 -5.01 -16.80 10.26
C GLY A 116 -5.60 -18.22 10.33
N CYS A 117 -5.11 -19.14 9.50
CA CYS A 117 -5.58 -20.53 9.48
C CYS A 117 -5.23 -21.28 10.78
N CYS A 118 -4.01 -21.10 11.31
CA CYS A 118 -3.59 -21.74 12.56
C CYS A 118 -4.41 -21.27 13.78
N LEU A 119 -4.79 -19.98 13.85
CA LEU A 119 -5.59 -19.46 14.96
C LEU A 119 -7.00 -20.09 15.00
N ILE A 120 -7.63 -20.30 13.84
CA ILE A 120 -8.96 -20.93 13.76
C ILE A 120 -8.90 -22.37 14.28
N VAL A 121 -7.87 -23.14 13.92
CA VAL A 121 -7.69 -24.52 14.38
C VAL A 121 -7.51 -24.59 15.90
N VAL A 122 -6.75 -23.67 16.50
CA VAL A 122 -6.55 -23.63 17.96
C VAL A 122 -7.86 -23.32 18.70
N VAL A 123 -8.67 -22.38 18.20
CA VAL A 123 -9.97 -22.05 18.81
C VAL A 123 -10.93 -23.24 18.73
N ILE A 124 -11.00 -23.94 17.60
CA ILE A 124 -11.86 -25.13 17.46
C ILE A 124 -11.42 -26.23 18.43
N ILE A 125 -10.13 -26.51 18.53
CA ILE A 125 -9.61 -27.53 19.48
C ILE A 125 -9.92 -27.13 20.93
N ALA A 126 -9.73 -25.86 21.29
CA ALA A 126 -10.03 -25.37 22.64
C ALA A 126 -11.52 -25.49 22.99
N LEU A 127 -12.42 -25.18 22.05
CA LEU A 127 -13.87 -25.31 22.23
C LEU A 127 -14.29 -26.78 22.37
N VAL A 128 -13.70 -27.68 21.59
CA VAL A 128 -13.96 -29.13 21.70
C VAL A 128 -13.52 -29.65 23.07
N ILE A 129 -12.30 -29.31 23.51
CA ILE A 129 -11.79 -29.72 24.83
C ILE A 129 -12.69 -29.17 25.96
N TRP A 130 -13.07 -27.89 25.89
CA TRP A 130 -13.97 -27.27 26.87
C TRP A 130 -15.34 -27.96 26.91
N GLY A 131 -15.90 -28.28 25.74
CA GLY A 131 -17.17 -29.01 25.62
C GLY A 131 -17.11 -30.41 26.24
N VAL A 132 -16.00 -31.13 26.05
CA VAL A 132 -15.78 -32.46 26.66
C VAL A 132 -15.65 -32.36 28.19
N ILE A 133 -14.91 -31.37 28.72
CA ILE A 133 -14.77 -31.18 30.17
C ILE A 133 -16.14 -30.88 30.80
N LYS A 134 -16.96 -30.03 30.18
CA LYS A 134 -18.33 -29.71 30.61
C LYS A 134 -19.32 -30.87 30.53
N LEU A 135 -19.04 -31.91 29.76
CA LEU A 135 -19.88 -33.12 29.63
C LEU A 135 -19.49 -34.21 30.62
N VAL A 136 -18.25 -34.17 31.15
CA VAL A 136 -17.70 -35.16 32.08
C VAL A 136 -17.73 -34.68 33.54
N SER A 137 -17.87 -33.38 33.80
CA SER A 137 -18.20 -32.80 35.12
C SER A 137 -19.69 -32.62 35.33
#